data_AF-A0A2H6A3M1-F1
#
_entry.id   AF-A0A2H6A3M1-F1
#
_cell.length_a   1.000
_cell.length_b   1.000
_cell.length_c   1.000
_cell.angle_alpha   90.00
_cell.angle_beta   90.00
_cell.angle_gamma   90.00
#
_symmetry.space_group_name_H-M   'P 1'
#
loop_
_entity.id
_entity.type
_entity.pdbx_description
1 polymer ?
#
loop_
_entity_poly.entity_id
_entity_poly.type
_entity_poly.pdbx_seq_one_letter_code
_entity_poly.pdbx_strand_id
1 'polypeptide(L)'
;MRTTVDIDAYLLKLLRSEARRQGVSLKEMLNRLLRQALQGKQVPRSRYRCPTYSMGQPLRMLDKALALADSLEDEEISRELSLRK
;
A
#
# COMPACT_ATOMS: atom_id res chain seq x y z
N MET A 1 21.09 29.18 -14.12
CA MET A 1 20.61 29.66 -15.43
C MET A 1 19.47 30.65 -15.23
N ARG A 2 19.36 31.68 -16.09
CA ARG A 2 18.21 32.60 -16.12
C ARG A 2 17.31 32.15 -17.26
N THR A 3 16.06 31.87 -16.94
CA THR A 3 15.03 31.42 -17.90
C THR A 3 13.81 32.28 -17.70
N THR A 4 13.12 32.61 -18.79
CA THR A 4 11.81 33.27 -18.75
C THR A 4 10.74 32.20 -18.90
N VAL A 5 9.76 32.20 -18.00
CA VAL A 5 8.65 31.25 -17.99
C VAL A 5 7.37 32.08 -17.96
N ASP A 6 6.42 31.76 -18.83
CA ASP A 6 5.10 32.36 -18.81
C ASP A 6 4.25 31.67 -17.73
N ILE A 7 3.60 32.47 -16.88
CA ILE A 7 2.83 32.01 -15.71
C ILE A 7 1.59 32.89 -15.62
N ASP A 8 0.43 32.27 -15.46
CA ASP A 8 -0.81 33.01 -15.33
C ASP A 8 -0.82 33.91 -14.07
N ALA A 9 -1.61 34.98 -14.14
CA ALA A 9 -1.64 35.99 -13.09
C ALA A 9 -2.13 35.47 -11.73
N TYR A 10 -2.95 34.42 -11.73
CA TYR A 10 -3.47 33.83 -10.50
C TYR A 10 -2.39 32.99 -9.81
N LEU A 11 -1.69 32.13 -10.55
CA LEU A 11 -0.57 31.35 -10.04
C LEU A 11 0.58 32.24 -9.56
N LEU A 12 0.87 33.35 -10.25
CA LEU A 12 1.88 34.31 -9.80
C LEU A 12 1.53 34.92 -8.42
N LYS A 13 0.25 35.23 -8.17
CA LYS A 13 -0.22 35.74 -6.87
C LYS A 13 -0.05 34.70 -5.77
N LEU A 14 -0.43 33.45 -6.05
CA LEU A 14 -0.27 32.34 -5.11
C LEU A 14 1.21 32.11 -4.76
N LEU A 15 2.08 32.05 -5.76
CA LEU A 15 3.53 31.88 -5.56
C LEU A 15 4.13 33.02 -4.74
N ARG A 16 3.73 34.27 -4.97
CA ARG A 16 4.19 35.43 -4.18
C ARG A 16 3.72 35.37 -2.73
N SER A 17 2.46 34.98 -2.51
CA SER A 17 1.91 34.81 -1.16
C SER A 17 2.69 33.74 -0.40
N GLU A 18 2.92 32.60 -1.04
CA GLU A 18 3.64 31.48 -0.46
C GLU A 18 5.12 31.80 -0.18
N ALA A 19 5.79 32.46 -1.13
CA ALA A 19 7.17 32.91 -0.97
C ALA A 19 7.33 33.87 0.21
N ARG A 20 6.39 34.83 0.37
CA ARG A 20 6.35 35.74 1.53
C ARG A 20 6.14 34.98 2.84
N ARG A 21 5.20 34.03 2.86
CA ARG A 21 4.92 33.21 4.05
C ARG A 21 6.15 32.42 4.50
N GLN A 22 6.93 31.90 3.57
CA GLN A 22 8.15 31.13 3.85
C GLN A 22 9.42 31.99 3.96
N GLY A 23 9.35 33.31 3.74
CA GLY A 23 10.51 34.21 3.80
C GLY A 23 11.54 33.98 2.69
N VAL A 24 11.14 33.43 1.53
CA VAL A 24 12.04 33.10 0.42
C VAL A 24 11.75 33.94 -0.83
N SER A 25 12.69 33.99 -1.76
CA SER A 25 12.47 34.67 -3.05
C SER A 25 11.49 33.90 -3.94
N LEU A 26 10.77 34.62 -4.82
CA LEU A 26 9.87 34.00 -5.81
C LEU A 26 10.59 32.94 -6.67
N LYS A 27 11.83 33.23 -7.08
CA LYS A 27 12.69 32.30 -7.83
C LYS A 27 12.96 31.02 -7.05
N GLU A 28 13.28 31.15 -5.77
CA GLU A 28 13.57 30.00 -4.92
C GLU A 28 12.32 29.16 -4.70
N MET A 29 11.19 29.80 -4.42
CA MET A 29 9.90 29.13 -4.26
C MET A 29 9.51 28.34 -5.52
N LEU A 30 9.64 28.96 -6.70
CA LEU A 30 9.33 28.32 -7.98
C LEU A 30 10.22 27.08 -8.21
N ASN A 31 11.54 27.22 -8.03
CA ASN A 31 12.47 26.10 -8.20
C ASN A 31 12.20 24.98 -7.20
N ARG A 32 11.86 25.31 -5.95
CA ARG A 32 11.55 24.35 -4.89
C ARG A 32 10.29 23.54 -5.24
N LEU A 33 9.23 24.21 -5.67
CA LEU A 33 7.99 23.55 -6.10
C LEU A 33 8.20 22.66 -7.32
N LEU A 34 8.93 23.15 -8.33
CA LEU A 34 9.23 22.35 -9.52
C LEU A 34 10.05 21.10 -9.16
N ARG A 35 11.03 21.22 -8.25
CA ARG A 35 11.78 20.05 -7.76
C ARG A 35 10.88 19.07 -7.03
N GLN A 36 10.00 19.54 -6.13
CA GLN A 36 9.06 18.67 -5.41
C GLN A 36 8.06 17.98 -6.34
N ALA A 37 7.58 18.69 -7.36
CA ALA A 37 6.68 18.15 -8.36
C ALA A 37 7.36 17.09 -9.23
N LEU A 38 8.57 17.37 -9.71
CA LEU A 38 9.32 16.48 -10.61
C LEU A 38 9.96 15.28 -9.88
N GLN A 39 10.33 15.43 -8.60
CA GLN A 39 10.82 14.31 -7.81
C GLN A 39 9.73 13.26 -7.55
N GLY A 40 8.46 13.64 -7.71
CA GLY A 40 7.31 12.83 -7.33
C GLY A 40 7.30 12.61 -5.82
N LYS A 41 6.13 12.66 -5.19
CA LYS A 41 6.02 12.00 -3.89
C LYS A 41 6.16 10.50 -4.17
N GLN A 42 7.38 9.97 -4.09
CA GLN A 42 7.56 8.58 -3.68
C GLN A 42 7.06 8.52 -2.23
N VAL A 43 5.74 8.47 -2.05
CA VAL A 43 5.20 7.87 -0.85
C VAL A 43 5.69 6.44 -0.96
N PRO A 44 6.61 5.98 -0.10
CA PRO A 44 6.93 4.57 -0.10
C PRO A 44 5.60 3.87 0.13
N ARG A 45 5.11 3.14 -0.88
CA ARG A 45 3.95 2.27 -0.71
C ARG A 45 4.35 1.34 0.42
N SER A 46 3.79 1.56 1.60
CA SER A 46 4.00 0.68 2.73
C SER A 46 3.67 -0.72 2.23
N ARG A 47 4.62 -1.66 2.36
CA ARG A 47 4.37 -3.04 1.96
C ARG A 47 3.15 -3.52 2.73
N TYR A 48 2.17 -4.03 2.01
CA TYR A 48 1.00 -4.65 2.64
C TYR A 48 1.47 -5.71 3.64
N ARG A 49 0.96 -5.65 4.87
CA ARG A 49 1.18 -6.67 5.89
C ARG A 49 -0.13 -7.41 6.11
N CYS A 50 -0.11 -8.73 5.91
CA CYS A 50 -1.23 -9.59 6.26
C CYS A 50 -1.30 -9.68 7.80
N PRO A 51 -2.44 -9.35 8.44
CA PRO A 51 -2.60 -9.54 9.88
C PRO A 51 -2.50 -11.04 10.20
N THR A 52 -1.80 -11.37 11.28
CA THR A 52 -1.73 -12.74 11.81
C THR A 52 -2.47 -12.82 13.13
N TYR A 53 -3.08 -13.97 13.39
CA TYR A 53 -3.83 -14.26 14.60
C TYR A 53 -3.31 -15.56 15.21
N SER A 54 -3.29 -15.64 16.55
CA SER A 54 -2.93 -16.87 17.24
C SER A 54 -4.07 -17.88 17.09
N MET A 55 -3.81 -18.97 16.35
CA MET A 55 -4.77 -20.07 16.16
C MET A 55 -4.59 -21.18 17.22
N GLY A 56 -3.71 -20.97 18.22
CA GLY A 56 -3.41 -21.97 19.25
C GLY A 56 -2.54 -23.12 18.75
N GLN A 57 -2.59 -24.24 19.48
CA GLN A 57 -1.86 -25.47 19.12
C GLN A 57 -2.63 -26.22 18.01
N PRO A 58 -1.93 -26.76 17.00
CA PRO A 58 -2.58 -27.52 15.93
C PRO A 58 -3.22 -28.78 16.50
N LEU A 59 -4.51 -28.98 16.21
CA LEU A 59 -5.26 -30.17 16.65
C LEU A 59 -4.82 -31.44 15.91
N ARG A 60 -4.22 -31.29 14.72
CA ARG A 60 -3.72 -32.38 13.87
C ARG A 60 -2.38 -31.98 13.25
N MET A 61 -1.48 -32.95 13.07
CA MET A 61 -0.22 -32.72 12.35
C MET A 61 -0.51 -32.57 10.85
N LEU A 62 -0.11 -31.44 10.27
CA LEU A 62 -0.34 -31.12 8.85
C LEU A 62 0.85 -31.50 7.95
N ASP A 63 1.92 -32.08 8.51
CA ASP A 63 3.12 -32.49 7.76
C ASP A 63 2.81 -33.51 6.64
N LYS A 64 1.65 -34.18 6.70
CA LYS A 64 1.13 -35.08 5.67
C LYS A 64 -0.33 -34.76 5.32
N ALA A 65 -0.59 -33.50 4.99
CA ALA A 65 -1.95 -32.99 4.75
C ALA A 65 -2.77 -33.83 3.76
N LEU A 66 -2.16 -34.37 2.70
CA LEU A 66 -2.89 -35.20 1.73
C LEU A 66 -3.37 -36.53 2.33
N ALA A 67 -2.51 -37.25 3.05
CA ALA A 67 -2.91 -38.49 3.72
C ALA A 67 -3.96 -38.24 4.82
N LEU A 68 -3.88 -37.08 5.49
CA LEU A 68 -4.93 -36.64 6.41
C LEU A 68 -6.25 -36.39 5.68
N ALA A 69 -6.23 -35.73 4.52
CA ALA A 69 -7.41 -35.47 3.72
C ALA A 69 -8.08 -36.77 3.27
N ASP A 70 -7.31 -37.73 2.74
CA ASP A 70 -7.81 -39.05 2.34
C ASP A 70 -8.51 -39.76 3.51
N SER A 71 -7.89 -39.75 4.70
CA SER A 71 -8.49 -40.37 5.89
C SER A 71 -9.80 -39.71 6.34
N LEU A 72 -9.90 -38.39 6.22
CA LEU A 72 -11.12 -37.65 6.58
C LEU A 72 -12.25 -37.91 5.56
N GLU A 73 -11.89 -38.07 4.29
CA GLU A 73 -12.82 -38.42 3.23
C GLU A 73 -13.36 -39.85 3.41
N ASP A 74 -12.49 -40.82 3.68
CA ASP A 74 -12.88 -42.20 3.98
C ASP A 74 -13.81 -42.28 5.21
N GLU A 75 -13.50 -41.53 6.27
CA GLU A 75 -14.33 -41.43 7.48
C GLU A 75 -15.74 -40.92 7.13
N GLU A 76 -15.86 -39.86 6.34
CA GLU A 76 -17.17 -39.28 5.98
C GLU A 76 -17.94 -40.16 4.98
N ILE A 77 -17.27 -40.78 3.99
CA ILE A 77 -17.90 -41.75 3.08
C ILE A 77 -18.49 -42.92 3.87
N SER A 78 -17.73 -43.47 4.82
CA SER A 78 -18.21 -44.58 5.66
C SER A 78 -19.46 -44.18 6.47
N ARG A 79 -19.50 -42.92 6.93
CA ARG A 79 -20.63 -42.35 7.66
C ARG A 79 -21.84 -42.20 6.77
N GLU A 80 -21.71 -41.63 5.57
CA GLU A 80 -22.82 -41.46 4.63
C GLU A 80 -23.44 -42.81 4.23
N LEU A 81 -22.59 -43.80 3.93
CA LEU A 81 -23.02 -45.16 3.63
C LEU A 81 -23.78 -45.80 4.81
N SER A 82 -23.33 -45.58 6.05
CA SER A 82 -24.03 -46.07 7.24
C SER A 82 -25.41 -45.43 7.45
N LEU A 83 -25.55 -44.18 7.01
CA LEU A 83 -26.80 -43.42 7.05
C LEU A 83 -27.71 -43.70 5.85
N ARG A 84 -27.26 -44.50 4.86
CA ARG A 84 -27.92 -44.73 3.58
C ARG A 84 -28.28 -43.43 2.85
N LYS A 85 -27.41 -42.42 2.97
CA LYS A 85 -27.52 -41.16 2.24
C LYS A 85 -26.77 -41.23 0.92
#